data_AF-A0A085WN53-F1
#
_entry.id   AF-A0A085WN53-F1
#
_cell.length_a   1.000
_cell.length_b   1.000
_cell.length_c   1.000
_cell.angle_alpha   90.00
_cell.angle_beta   90.00
_cell.angle_gamma   90.00
#
_symmetry.space_group_name_H-M   'P 1'
#
loop_
_entity.id
_entity.type
_entity.pdbx_description
1 polymer ?
#
loop_
_entity_poly.entity_id
_entity_poly.type
_entity_poly.pdbx_seq_one_letter_code
_entity_poly.pdbx_strand_id
1 'polypeptide(L)'
;MDGQAALIFVGVVVGVVVLGLLLRGTEAQRLRRAWFRNTPLPRAQAEESLARHLMANKERFPGRTEAWYLKKILSDLKRDRR
;
A
#
# COMPACT_ATOMS: atom_id res chain seq x y z
N MET A 1 27.31 -12.14 -33.05
CA MET A 1 27.46 -11.10 -32.00
C MET A 1 26.35 -11.27 -30.95
N ASP A 2 26.13 -12.48 -30.41
CA ASP A 2 24.72 -12.85 -30.11
C ASP A 2 24.42 -13.12 -28.63
N GLY A 3 25.40 -13.49 -27.80
CA GLY A 3 25.18 -13.77 -26.38
C GLY A 3 25.21 -12.54 -25.48
N GLN A 4 26.09 -11.58 -25.77
CA GLN A 4 26.31 -10.42 -24.91
C GLN A 4 25.17 -9.39 -25.03
N ALA A 5 24.67 -9.17 -26.25
CA ALA A 5 23.52 -8.31 -26.51
C ALA A 5 22.23 -8.88 -25.87
N ALA A 6 22.05 -10.22 -25.91
CA ALA A 6 20.92 -10.88 -25.27
C ALA A 6 20.95 -10.74 -23.75
N LEU A 7 22.12 -10.89 -23.11
CA LEU A 7 22.26 -10.70 -21.67
C LEU A 7 21.96 -9.26 -21.24
N ILE A 8 22.43 -8.26 -21.99
CA ILE A 8 22.13 -6.84 -21.74
C ILE A 8 20.62 -6.60 -21.87
N PHE A 9 20.00 -7.12 -22.93
CA PHE A 9 18.57 -6.96 -23.16
C PHE A 9 17.73 -7.58 -22.03
N VAL A 10 18.06 -8.80 -21.60
CA VAL A 10 17.39 -9.47 -20.47
C VAL A 10 17.58 -8.66 -19.18
N GLY A 11 18.78 -8.16 -18.91
CA GLY A 11 19.06 -7.31 -17.75
C GLY A 11 18.22 -6.03 -17.74
N VAL A 12 18.08 -5.36 -18.88
CA VAL A 12 17.25 -4.15 -19.03
C VAL A 12 15.76 -4.48 -18.83
N VAL A 13 15.26 -5.54 -19.44
CA VAL A 13 13.85 -5.96 -19.28
C VAL A 13 13.54 -6.29 -17.82
N VAL A 14 14.39 -7.07 -17.17
CA VAL A 14 14.25 -7.39 -15.74
C VAL A 14 14.30 -6.12 -14.89
N GLY A 15 15.23 -5.22 -15.17
CA GLY A 15 15.35 -3.94 -14.48
C GLY A 15 14.09 -3.08 -14.60
N VAL A 16 13.52 -2.96 -15.80
CA VAL A 16 12.28 -2.22 -16.05
C VAL A 16 11.08 -2.86 -15.37
N VAL A 17 10.99 -4.20 -15.37
CA VAL A 17 9.91 -4.93 -14.68
C VAL A 17 10.00 -4.72 -13.17
N VAL A 18 11.20 -4.88 -12.57
CA VAL A 18 11.42 -4.66 -11.14
C VAL A 18 11.11 -3.21 -10.76
N LEU A 19 11.61 -2.24 -11.53
CA LEU A 19 11.32 -0.83 -11.31
C LEU A 19 9.81 -0.55 -11.41
N GLY A 20 9.13 -1.12 -12.40
CA GLY A 20 7.69 -1.02 -12.58
C GLY A 20 6.92 -1.59 -11.38
N LEU A 21 7.34 -2.73 -10.84
CA LEU A 21 6.74 -3.33 -9.64
C LEU A 21 6.96 -2.48 -8.38
N LEU A 22 8.16 -1.90 -8.21
CA LEU A 22 8.47 -1.00 -7.10
C LEU A 22 7.66 0.30 -7.19
N LEU A 23 7.54 0.90 -8.38
CA LEU A 23 6.80 2.15 -8.62
C LEU A 23 5.28 1.99 -8.51
N ARG A 24 4.75 0.81 -8.88
CA ARG A 24 3.31 0.50 -8.76
C ARG A 24 2.83 0.59 -7.32
N GLY A 25 3.75 0.46 -6.37
CA GLY A 25 3.53 0.56 -4.94
C GLY A 25 2.76 -0.64 -4.40
N THR A 26 2.96 -0.96 -3.12
CA THR A 26 2.26 -2.08 -2.51
C THR A 26 0.76 -1.80 -2.41
N GLU A 27 -0.04 -2.85 -2.32
CA GLU A 27 -1.48 -2.70 -2.06
C GLU A 27 -1.73 -1.84 -0.80
N ALA A 28 -0.92 -2.04 0.24
CA ALA A 28 -0.95 -1.23 1.45
C ALA A 28 -0.72 0.27 1.17
N GLN A 29 0.25 0.64 0.33
CA GLN A 29 0.47 2.04 -0.05
C GLN A 29 -0.73 2.64 -0.82
N ARG A 30 -1.39 1.86 -1.68
CA ARG A 30 -2.59 2.32 -2.39
C ARG A 30 -3.76 2.55 -1.44
N LEU A 31 -3.98 1.63 -0.51
CA LEU A 31 -5.02 1.74 0.52
C LEU A 31 -4.74 2.87 1.50
N ARG A 32 -3.48 3.04 1.91
CA ARG A 32 -3.05 4.15 2.75
C ARG A 32 -3.29 5.49 2.06
N ARG A 33 -2.99 5.63 0.77
CA ARG A 33 -3.38 6.81 -0.04
C ARG A 33 -4.89 7.01 -0.08
N ALA A 34 -5.67 5.93 -0.17
CA ALA A 34 -7.13 6.01 -0.15
C ALA A 34 -7.67 6.54 1.20
N TRP A 35 -7.06 6.17 2.33
CA TRP A 35 -7.41 6.74 3.64
C TRP A 35 -7.30 8.27 3.63
N PHE A 36 -6.14 8.80 3.26
CA PHE A 36 -5.93 10.25 3.27
C PHE A 36 -6.82 11.03 2.31
N ARG A 37 -7.21 10.44 1.18
CA ARG A 37 -8.17 11.07 0.27
C ARG A 37 -9.59 11.09 0.82
N ASN A 38 -9.94 10.10 1.64
CA ASN A 38 -11.28 10.00 2.19
C ASN A 38 -11.41 10.74 3.52
N THR A 39 -10.34 10.91 4.28
CA THR A 39 -10.38 11.52 5.62
C THR A 39 -10.12 13.03 5.54
N PRO A 40 -11.08 13.89 5.91
CA PRO A 40 -10.95 15.35 5.86
C PRO A 40 -10.16 15.87 7.08
N LEU A 41 -8.96 15.35 7.30
CA LEU A 41 -8.07 15.78 8.38
C LEU A 41 -6.73 16.28 7.80
N PRO A 42 -6.07 17.23 8.46
CA PRO A 42 -4.68 17.57 8.14
C PRO A 42 -3.80 16.33 8.15
N ARG A 43 -2.78 16.32 7.28
CA ARG A 43 -1.96 15.13 7.03
C ARG A 43 -1.44 14.44 8.30
N ALA A 44 -0.88 15.21 9.23
CA ALA A 44 -0.33 14.70 10.49
C ALA A 44 -1.42 14.06 11.37
N GLN A 45 -2.58 14.71 11.50
CA GLN A 45 -3.70 14.18 12.28
C GLN A 45 -4.32 12.94 11.63
N ALA A 46 -4.39 12.91 10.31
CA ALA A 46 -4.86 11.74 9.56
C ALA A 46 -3.91 10.54 9.73
N GLU A 47 -2.60 10.78 9.85
CA GLU A 47 -1.59 9.74 10.11
C GLU A 47 -1.72 9.18 11.52
N GLU A 48 -1.84 10.06 12.51
CA GLU A 48 -2.03 9.66 13.91
C GLU A 48 -3.35 8.89 14.11
N SER A 49 -4.44 9.35 13.51
CA SER A 49 -5.72 8.63 13.50
C SER A 49 -5.58 7.26 12.84
N LEU A 50 -4.91 7.16 11.69
CA LEU A 50 -4.66 5.88 11.03
C LEU A 50 -3.84 4.93 11.91
N ALA A 51 -2.81 5.44 12.58
CA ALA A 51 -1.97 4.66 13.48
C ALA A 51 -2.79 4.07 14.64
N ARG A 52 -3.68 4.86 15.26
CA ARG A 52 -4.60 4.39 16.30
C ARG A 52 -5.51 3.26 15.79
N HIS A 53 -6.12 3.42 14.62
CA HIS A 53 -6.95 2.38 14.02
C HIS A 53 -6.17 1.11 13.69
N LEU A 54 -4.93 1.25 13.19
CA LEU A 54 -4.06 0.11 12.91
C LEU A 54 -3.67 -0.64 14.20
N MET A 55 -3.33 0.07 15.27
CA MET A 55 -3.03 -0.55 16.57
C MET A 55 -4.22 -1.32 17.12
N ALA A 56 -5.40 -0.68 17.20
CA ALA A 56 -6.61 -1.35 17.69
C ALA A 56 -6.98 -2.59 16.86
N ASN A 57 -6.80 -2.54 15.53
CA ASN A 57 -7.06 -3.71 14.68
C ASN A 57 -5.99 -4.80 14.82
N LYS A 58 -4.72 -4.46 15.06
CA LYS A 58 -3.65 -5.43 15.32
C LYS A 58 -3.87 -6.17 16.64
N GLU A 59 -4.31 -5.46 17.67
CA GLU A 59 -4.68 -6.04 18.95
C GLU A 59 -5.86 -7.01 18.82
N ARG A 60 -6.90 -6.60 18.06
CA ARG A 60 -8.10 -7.41 17.87
C ARG A 60 -7.92 -8.59 16.90
N PHE A 61 -7.06 -8.44 15.89
CA PHE A 61 -6.85 -9.43 14.84
C PHE A 61 -5.35 -9.63 14.56
N PRO A 62 -4.60 -10.26 15.47
CA PRO A 62 -3.16 -10.40 15.33
C PRO A 62 -2.77 -11.24 14.11
N GLY A 63 -1.56 -11.02 13.59
CA GLY A 63 -0.97 -11.83 12.51
C GLY A 63 -1.48 -11.54 11.09
N ARG A 64 -2.32 -10.51 10.88
CA ARG A 64 -2.75 -10.09 9.54
C ARG A 64 -1.75 -9.14 8.87
N THR A 65 -1.83 -9.06 7.55
CA THR A 65 -1.01 -8.15 6.74
C THR A 65 -1.49 -6.70 6.88
N GLU A 66 -0.60 -5.74 6.65
CA GLU A 66 -0.95 -4.30 6.68
C GLU A 66 -2.09 -3.96 5.71
N ALA A 67 -2.07 -4.54 4.51
CA ALA A 67 -3.13 -4.36 3.51
C ALA A 67 -4.50 -4.85 4.02
N TRP A 68 -4.53 -5.94 4.80
CA TRP A 68 -5.78 -6.44 5.38
C TRP A 68 -6.37 -5.44 6.38
N TYR A 69 -5.54 -4.90 7.29
CA TYR A 69 -6.00 -3.91 8.27
C TYR A 69 -6.50 -2.63 7.58
N LEU A 70 -5.76 -2.14 6.58
CA LEU A 70 -6.16 -0.95 5.83
C LEU A 70 -7.47 -1.15 5.06
N LYS A 71 -7.70 -2.33 4.45
CA LYS A 71 -8.98 -2.68 3.83
C LYS A 71 -10.12 -2.65 4.84
N LYS A 72 -9.91 -3.24 6.02
CA LYS A 72 -10.91 -3.28 7.08
C LYS A 72 -11.28 -1.88 7.55
N ILE A 73 -10.28 -1.05 7.87
CA ILE A 73 -10.48 0.34 8.31
C ILE A 73 -11.25 1.15 7.26
N LEU A 74 -10.89 1.03 5.97
CA LEU A 74 -11.60 1.72 4.90
C LEU A 74 -13.03 1.21 4.70
N SER A 75 -13.26 -0.09 4.87
CA SER A 75 -14.60 -0.67 4.79
C SER A 75 -15.49 -0.17 5.93
N ASP A 76 -14.97 -0.14 7.15
CA ASP A 76 -15.67 0.37 8.32
C ASP A 76 -15.98 1.88 8.14
N LEU A 77 -14.99 2.67 7.68
CA LEU A 77 -15.20 4.10 7.35
C LEU A 77 -16.26 4.33 6.27
N LYS A 78 -16.30 3.48 5.24
CA LYS A 78 -17.32 3.56 4.17
C LYS A 78 -18.70 3.18 4.69
N ARG A 79 -18.78 2.28 5.67
CA ARG A 79 -20.04 1.87 6.30
C ARG A 79 -20.62 2.99 7.14
N ASP A 80 -19.80 3.68 7.93
CA ASP A 80 -20.24 4.79 8.78
C ASP A 80 -20.70 6.03 7.98
N ARG A 81 -20.31 6.11 6.70
CA ARG A 81 -20.73 7.19 5.78
C ARG A 81 -22.02 6.91 5.01
N ARG A 82 -22.55 5.69 5.07
CA ARG A 82 -23.85 5.34 4.47
C ARG A 82 -24.94 5.46 5.51
#